data_AF-A0AAW9IS00-F1
#
_entry.id   AF-A0AAW9IS00-F1
#
_cell.length_a   1.000
_cell.length_b   1.000
_cell.length_c   1.000
_cell.angle_alpha   90.00
_cell.angle_beta   90.00
_cell.angle_gamma   90.00
#
_symmetry.space_group_name_H-M   'P 1'
#
loop_
_entity.id
_entity.type
_entity.pdbx_description
1 polymer ?
#
loop_
_entity_poly.entity_id
_entity_poly.type
_entity_poly.pdbx_seq_one_letter_code
_entity_poly.pdbx_strand_id
1 'polypeptide(L)'
;MEFSKVKNKITDYGTLVMFSHTIFSLSFALISMLLAGNGKLNFNTIFWIVVAFLGARSGANALNRVIDAEIDARNPRTATRQGPQGLMNKKEILIFVVICFGIMVFAAWKLNTICLI
;
A
#
# COMPACT_ATOMS: atom_id res chain seq x y z
N MET A 1 5.86 29.07 -3.70
CA MET A 1 5.04 28.35 -4.71
C MET A 1 5.36 26.86 -4.79
N GLU A 2 6.63 26.44 -4.65
CA GLU A 2 7.02 25.01 -4.69
C GLU A 2 6.57 24.17 -3.48
N PHE A 3 6.61 24.71 -2.26
CA PHE A 3 6.17 23.98 -1.06
C PHE A 3 4.70 23.52 -1.10
N SER A 4 3.83 24.29 -1.76
CA SER A 4 2.42 23.93 -1.96
C SER A 4 2.26 22.71 -2.87
N LYS A 5 3.06 22.63 -3.95
CA LYS A 5 3.05 21.49 -4.87
C LYS A 5 3.52 20.20 -4.21
N VAL A 6 4.59 20.26 -3.42
CA VAL A 6 5.12 19.08 -2.70
C VAL A 6 4.11 18.57 -1.67
N LYS A 7 3.49 19.48 -0.91
CA LYS A 7 2.47 19.12 0.09
C LYS A 7 1.24 18.47 -0.54
N ASN A 8 0.75 19.02 -1.66
CA ASN A 8 -0.37 18.43 -2.40
C ASN A 8 -0.01 17.04 -2.92
N LYS A 9 1.19 16.88 -3.49
CA LYS A 9 1.67 15.59 -4.01
C LYS A 9 1.78 14.54 -2.90
N ILE A 10 2.28 14.89 -1.71
CA ILE A 10 2.32 13.99 -0.54
C ILE A 10 0.91 13.60 -0.09
N THR A 11 -0.03 14.54 -0.14
CA THR A 11 -1.43 14.29 0.22
C THR A 11 -2.10 13.35 -0.78
N ASP A 12 -1.82 13.52 -2.08
CA ASP A 12 -2.28 12.63 -3.15
C ASP A 12 -1.71 11.20 -2.97
N TYR A 13 -0.39 11.12 -2.71
CA TYR A 13 0.30 10.08 -1.93
C TYR A 13 -0.59 9.36 -0.90
N GLY A 14 -0.87 10.04 0.20
CA GLY A 14 -1.58 9.47 1.36
C GLY A 14 -2.99 8.99 1.03
N THR A 15 -3.71 9.70 0.17
CA THR A 15 -5.05 9.31 -0.29
C THR A 15 -5.00 8.08 -1.18
N LEU A 16 -3.95 7.91 -1.98
CA LEU A 16 -3.77 6.77 -2.88
C LEU A 16 -3.49 5.48 -2.12
N VAL A 17 -2.67 5.53 -1.07
CA VAL A 17 -2.39 4.36 -0.22
C VAL A 17 -3.50 4.07 0.80
N MET A 18 -4.51 4.93 0.90
CA MET A 18 -5.60 4.84 1.88
C MET A 18 -5.07 4.65 3.32
N PHE A 19 -4.20 5.56 3.75
CA PHE A 19 -3.46 5.44 5.02
C PHE A 19 -4.36 5.14 6.24
N SER A 20 -5.53 5.75 6.34
CA SER A 20 -6.49 5.50 7.42
C SER A 20 -6.96 4.05 7.50
N HIS A 21 -7.17 3.39 6.34
CA HIS A 21 -7.56 1.99 6.30
C HIS A 21 -6.39 1.04 6.59
N THR A 22 -5.15 1.50 6.40
CA THR A 22 -3.95 0.72 6.69
C THR A 22 -3.76 0.50 8.19
N ILE A 23 -4.00 1.52 9.01
CA ILE A 23 -3.95 1.42 10.48
C ILE A 23 -4.93 0.35 11.00
N PHE A 24 -6.15 0.31 10.46
CA PHE A 24 -7.14 -0.70 10.86
C PHE A 24 -6.64 -2.12 10.56
N SER A 25 -6.25 -2.40 9.33
CA SER A 25 -5.76 -3.73 8.93
C SER A 25 -4.44 -4.13 9.62
N LEU A 26 -3.61 -3.16 10.05
CA LEU A 26 -2.38 -3.43 10.78
C LEU A 26 -2.64 -4.09 12.14
N SER A 27 -3.74 -3.72 12.81
CA SER A 27 -4.13 -4.33 14.09
C SER A 27 -4.34 -5.84 13.96
N PHE A 28 -4.98 -6.29 12.87
CA PHE A 28 -5.18 -7.72 12.59
C PHE A 28 -3.86 -8.43 12.34
N ALA A 29 -2.95 -7.84 11.56
CA ALA A 29 -1.64 -8.43 11.30
C ALA A 29 -0.85 -8.65 12.60
N LEU A 30 -0.89 -7.69 13.52
CA LEU A 30 -0.22 -7.80 14.83
C LEU A 30 -0.87 -8.84 15.74
N ILE A 31 -2.21 -8.90 15.78
CA ILE A 31 -2.94 -9.93 16.54
C ILE A 31 -2.62 -11.33 16.02
N SER A 32 -2.64 -11.53 14.70
CA SER A 32 -2.30 -12.82 14.08
C SER A 32 -0.86 -13.24 14.38
N MET A 33 0.08 -12.29 14.34
CA MET A 33 1.49 -12.55 14.70
C MET A 33 1.63 -12.97 16.16
N LEU A 34 0.96 -12.27 17.08
CA LEU A 34 0.97 -12.61 18.50
C LEU A 34 0.38 -13.99 18.77
N LEU A 35 -0.74 -14.32 18.13
CA LEU A 35 -1.38 -15.64 18.24
C LEU A 35 -0.45 -16.74 17.70
N ALA A 36 0.12 -16.56 16.51
CA ALA A 36 1.05 -17.53 15.91
C ALA A 36 2.35 -17.68 16.72
N GLY A 37 2.81 -16.60 17.35
CA GLY A 37 4.02 -16.56 18.17
C GLY A 37 3.83 -17.06 19.60
N ASN A 38 2.64 -17.54 20.00
CA ASN A 38 2.29 -17.88 21.38
C ASN A 38 2.61 -16.72 22.36
N GLY A 39 2.26 -15.49 21.98
CA GLY A 39 2.50 -14.29 22.78
C GLY A 39 3.94 -13.75 22.75
N LYS A 40 4.87 -14.41 22.04
CA LYS A 40 6.25 -13.92 21.93
C LYS A 40 6.36 -12.73 20.97
N LEU A 41 6.90 -11.63 21.48
CA LEU A 41 7.20 -10.45 20.69
C LEU A 41 8.66 -10.47 20.22
N ASN A 42 8.86 -10.67 18.91
CA ASN A 42 10.16 -10.47 18.28
C ASN A 42 10.12 -9.18 17.45
N PHE A 43 10.84 -8.15 17.89
CA PHE A 43 10.84 -6.83 17.23
C PHE A 43 11.33 -6.88 15.78
N ASN A 44 12.26 -7.78 15.44
CA ASN A 44 12.71 -7.95 14.06
C ASN A 44 11.58 -8.54 13.19
N THR A 45 10.88 -9.57 13.70
CA THR A 45 9.72 -10.16 13.01
C THR A 45 8.60 -9.13 12.83
N ILE A 46 8.29 -8.35 13.88
CA ILE A 46 7.31 -7.27 13.83
C ILE A 46 7.70 -6.26 12.75
N PHE A 47 8.94 -5.80 12.75
CA PHE A 47 9.44 -4.84 11.77
C PHE A 47 9.21 -5.33 10.35
N TRP A 48 9.64 -6.55 10.02
CA TRP A 48 9.48 -7.08 8.67
C TRP A 48 8.02 -7.36 8.28
N ILE A 49 7.16 -7.75 9.24
CA ILE A 49 5.71 -7.86 9.00
C ILE A 49 5.13 -6.50 8.63
N VAL A 50 5.48 -5.44 9.36
CA VAL A 50 4.98 -4.08 9.06
C VAL A 50 5.46 -3.64 7.68
N VAL A 51 6.74 -3.85 7.34
CA VAL A 51 7.28 -3.49 6.02
C VAL A 51 6.57 -4.27 4.91
N ALA A 52 6.41 -5.59 5.06
CA ALA A 52 5.71 -6.42 4.08
C ALA A 52 4.26 -5.98 3.89
N PHE A 53 3.55 -5.76 5.00
CA PHE A 53 2.16 -5.33 5.01
C PHE A 53 1.94 -3.96 4.36
N LEU A 54 2.79 -2.97 4.67
CA LEU A 54 2.71 -1.64 4.08
C LEU A 54 2.97 -1.68 2.57
N GLY A 55 3.97 -2.46 2.14
CA GLY A 55 4.26 -2.70 0.72
C GLY A 55 3.08 -3.33 0.00
N ALA A 56 2.56 -4.45 0.53
CA ALA A 56 1.43 -5.18 -0.04
C ALA A 56 0.19 -4.28 -0.20
N ARG A 57 -0.20 -3.59 0.87
CA ARG A 57 -1.41 -2.79 0.90
C ARG A 57 -1.33 -1.55 0.02
N SER A 58 -0.20 -0.84 0.06
CA SER A 58 0.02 0.34 -0.77
C SER A 58 0.06 -0.02 -2.25
N GLY A 59 0.79 -1.10 -2.59
CA GLY A 59 0.88 -1.62 -3.95
C GLY A 59 -0.47 -2.08 -4.49
N ALA A 60 -1.25 -2.84 -3.70
CA ALA A 60 -2.58 -3.30 -4.10
C ALA A 60 -3.56 -2.14 -4.32
N ASN A 61 -3.62 -1.16 -3.40
CA ASN A 61 -4.49 0.01 -3.56
C ASN A 61 -4.11 0.86 -4.79
N ALA A 62 -2.82 1.04 -5.02
CA ALA A 62 -2.30 1.75 -6.19
C ALA A 62 -2.64 1.00 -7.49
N LEU A 63 -2.45 -0.32 -7.52
CA LEU A 63 -2.73 -1.17 -8.67
C LEU A 63 -4.22 -1.16 -9.03
N ASN A 64 -5.11 -1.33 -8.03
CA ASN A 64 -6.55 -1.26 -8.24
C ASN A 64 -6.95 0.05 -8.90
N ARG A 65 -6.37 1.18 -8.48
CA ARG A 65 -6.65 2.50 -9.09
C ARG A 65 -6.18 2.64 -10.53
N VAL A 66 -5.15 1.90 -10.96
CA VAL A 66 -4.68 1.90 -12.36
C VAL A 66 -5.57 1.01 -13.22
N ILE A 67 -5.86 -0.20 -12.75
CA ILE A 67 -6.67 -1.19 -13.49
C ILE A 67 -8.11 -0.69 -13.62
N ASP A 68 -8.68 -0.18 -12.54
CA ASP A 68 -10.08 0.23 -12.50
C ASP A 68 -10.31 1.64 -13.06
N ALA A 69 -9.26 2.36 -13.52
CA ALA A 69 -9.37 3.76 -13.92
C ALA A 69 -10.47 4.02 -14.97
N GLU A 70 -10.59 3.16 -15.97
CA GLU A 70 -11.61 3.27 -17.03
C GLU A 70 -13.01 2.84 -16.58
N ILE A 71 -13.08 1.95 -15.58
CA ILE A 71 -14.33 1.49 -14.98
C ILE A 71 -14.86 2.58 -14.05
N ASP A 72 -13.99 3.13 -13.20
CA ASP A 72 -14.30 4.21 -12.28
C ASP A 72 -14.70 5.49 -13.03
N ALA A 73 -14.12 5.77 -14.20
CA ALA A 73 -14.52 6.91 -15.04
C ALA A 73 -15.97 6.82 -15.55
N ARG A 74 -16.49 5.61 -15.75
CA ARG A 74 -17.86 5.36 -16.23
C ARG A 74 -18.90 5.33 -15.11
N ASN A 75 -18.46 5.27 -13.85
CA ASN A 75 -19.35 5.18 -12.71
C ASN A 75 -19.57 6.56 -12.07
N PRO A 76 -20.80 7.11 -12.06
CA PRO A 76 -21.09 8.42 -11.46
C PRO A 76 -20.60 8.58 -10.01
N ARG A 77 -20.53 7.49 -9.25
CA ARG A 77 -20.06 7.47 -7.86
C ARG A 77 -18.54 7.59 -7.72
N THR A 78 -17.76 7.12 -8.70
CA THR A 78 -16.30 7.04 -8.61
C THR A 78 -15.56 7.85 -9.67
N ALA A 79 -16.28 8.49 -10.60
CA ALA A 79 -15.74 9.34 -11.66
C ALA A 79 -14.94 10.55 -11.15
N THR A 80 -15.18 11.00 -9.91
CA THR A 80 -14.46 12.11 -9.27
C THR A 80 -13.15 11.71 -8.59
N ARG A 81 -12.74 10.43 -8.66
CA ARG A 81 -11.49 9.97 -8.07
C ARG A 81 -10.28 10.42 -8.90
N GLN A 82 -9.14 10.51 -8.22
CA GLN A 82 -7.86 10.92 -8.83
C GLN A 82 -7.42 10.04 -10.02
N GLY A 83 -7.76 8.74 -10.01
CA GLY A 83 -7.44 7.81 -11.09
C GLY A 83 -8.17 8.19 -12.41
N PRO A 84 -9.52 8.17 -12.42
CA PRO A 84 -10.34 8.61 -13.54
C PRO A 84 -10.04 10.01 -14.07
N GLN A 85 -9.70 10.95 -13.18
CA GLN A 85 -9.43 12.34 -13.55
C GLN A 85 -8.07 12.54 -14.23
N GLY A 86 -7.24 11.49 -14.35
CA GLY A 86 -5.93 11.59 -15.00
C GLY A 86 -4.94 12.50 -14.25
N LEU A 87 -5.20 12.79 -12.96
CA LEU A 87 -4.38 13.68 -12.14
C LEU A 87 -2.98 13.10 -11.85
N MET A 88 -2.78 11.81 -12.11
CA MET A 88 -1.47 11.16 -12.00
C MET A 88 -1.17 10.29 -13.21
N ASN A 89 0.09 10.29 -13.63
CA ASN A 89 0.56 9.53 -14.78
C ASN A 89 0.51 8.02 -14.47
N LYS A 90 -0.21 7.24 -15.30
CA LYS A 90 -0.33 5.77 -15.14
C LYS A 90 1.03 5.07 -15.01
N LYS A 91 2.05 5.54 -15.74
CA LYS A 91 3.41 4.97 -15.67
C LYS A 91 4.05 5.21 -14.31
N GLU A 92 3.88 6.39 -13.72
CA GLU A 92 4.40 6.70 -12.38
C GLU A 92 3.75 5.82 -11.31
N ILE A 93 2.43 5.60 -11.41
CA ILE A 93 1.72 4.71 -10.47
C ILE A 93 2.21 3.27 -10.63
N LEU A 94 2.41 2.79 -11.86
CA LEU A 94 2.91 1.43 -12.09
C LEU A 94 4.33 1.25 -11.52
N ILE A 95 5.21 2.24 -11.67
CA ILE A 95 6.54 2.23 -11.04
C ILE A 95 6.40 2.14 -9.52
N PHE A 96 5.50 2.93 -8.92
CA PHE A 96 5.23 2.87 -7.49
C PHE A 96 4.72 1.49 -7.05
N VAL A 97 3.82 0.87 -7.81
CA VAL A 97 3.33 -0.51 -7.55
C VAL A 97 4.48 -1.51 -7.55
N VAL A 98 5.36 -1.46 -8.57
CA VAL A 98 6.52 -2.36 -8.67
C VAL A 98 7.46 -2.18 -7.48
N ILE A 99 7.71 -0.93 -7.06
CA ILE A 99 8.53 -0.64 -5.87
C ILE A 99 7.87 -1.22 -4.61
N CYS A 100 6.56 -0.99 -4.41
CA CYS A 100 5.82 -1.51 -3.26
C CYS A 100 5.86 -3.04 -3.17
N PHE A 101 5.63 -3.74 -4.28
CA PHE A 101 5.71 -5.20 -4.29
C PHE A 101 7.15 -5.71 -4.19
N GLY A 102 8.14 -5.00 -4.72
CA GLY A 102 9.55 -5.31 -4.49
C GLY A 102 9.91 -5.24 -3.00
N ILE A 103 9.46 -4.20 -2.30
CA ILE A 103 9.62 -4.06 -0.84
C ILE A 103 8.91 -5.21 -0.11
N MET A 104 7.69 -5.56 -0.52
CA MET A 104 6.94 -6.67 0.06
C MET A 104 7.68 -8.00 -0.06
N VAL A 105 8.14 -8.36 -1.27
CA VAL A 105 8.88 -9.60 -1.54
C VAL A 105 10.19 -9.64 -0.75
N PHE A 106 10.92 -8.53 -0.70
CA PHE A 106 12.14 -8.44 0.08
C PHE A 106 11.90 -8.62 1.58
N ALA A 107 10.84 -8.02 2.12
CA ALA A 107 10.46 -8.19 3.53
C ALA A 107 10.01 -9.62 3.84
N ALA A 108 9.29 -10.26 2.92
CA ALA A 108 8.89 -11.67 3.04
C ALA A 108 10.11 -12.59 3.12
N TRP A 109 11.12 -12.37 2.27
CA TRP A 109 12.39 -13.10 2.34
C TRP A 109 13.10 -12.94 3.69
N LYS A 110 13.05 -11.75 4.29
CA LYS A 110 13.65 -11.47 5.61
C LYS A 110 12.89 -12.10 6.78
N LEU A 111 11.63 -12.47 6.59
CA LEU A 111 10.85 -13.19 7.60
C LEU A 111 11.23 -14.67 7.63
N ASN A 112 10.99 -15.38 6.53
CA ASN A 112 11.38 -16.78 6.32
C ASN A 112 11.02 -17.23 4.89
N THR A 113 11.49 -18.40 4.50
CA THR A 113 11.25 -18.98 3.17
C THR A 113 9.77 -19.30 2.89
N ILE A 114 8.99 -19.67 3.91
CA ILE A 114 7.55 -19.97 3.74
C ILE A 114 6.76 -18.69 3.42
N CYS A 115 7.18 -17.53 3.93
CA CYS A 115 6.56 -16.25 3.59
C CYS A 115 6.91 -15.78 2.17
N LEU A 116 8.05 -16.22 1.62
CA LEU A 116 8.55 -15.78 0.31
C LEU A 116 7.94 -16.57 -0.86
N ILE A 117 7.72 -17.88 -0.68
CA ILE A 117 7.24 -18.82 -1.71
C ILE A 117 5.71 -18.83 -1.73
#